data_AF-A0A484LLV4-F1
#
_entry.id   AF-A0A484LLV4-F1
#
_cell.length_a   1.000
_cell.length_b   1.000
_cell.length_c   1.000
_cell.angle_alpha   90.00
_cell.angle_beta   90.00
_cell.angle_gamma   90.00
#
_symmetry.space_group_name_H-M   'P 1'
#
loop_
_entity.id
_entity.type
_entity.pdbx_description
1 polymer ?
#
loop_
_entity_poly.entity_id
_entity_poly.type
_entity_poly.pdbx_seq_one_letter_code
_entity_poly.pdbx_strand_id
1 'polypeptide(L)' 'MGGGMETNKNKWIEEWSSARENLEHNFRWTRRNFALVGLFGIALPIFVYKGIVKEFHMQDEDWGRPHKKFL' A
#
# COMPACT_ATOMS: atom_id res chain seq x y z
N MET A 1 -4.27 -32.65 16.03
CA MET A 1 -4.23 -31.17 16.10
C MET A 1 -4.88 -30.78 17.41
N GLY A 2 -4.15 -30.10 18.31
CA GLY A 2 -4.58 -29.88 19.70
C GLY A 2 -5.87 -29.08 19.80
N GLY A 3 -6.97 -29.76 20.13
CA GLY A 3 -8.23 -29.14 20.52
C GLY A 3 -8.11 -28.63 21.94
N GLY A 4 -8.18 -27.31 22.12
CA GLY A 4 -8.00 -26.71 23.45
C GLY A 4 -8.08 -25.19 23.53
N MET A 5 -8.57 -24.49 22.50
CA MET A 5 -8.93 -23.08 22.60
C MET A 5 -10.39 -22.91 22.18
N GLU A 6 -11.30 -23.32 23.05
CA GLU A 6 -12.72 -22.98 22.89
C GLU A 6 -12.92 -21.53 23.33
N THR A 7 -12.45 -20.60 22.48
CA THR A 7 -12.92 -19.22 22.55
C THR A 7 -14.39 -19.20 22.14
N ASN A 8 -15.18 -18.35 22.81
CA ASN A 8 -16.59 -18.16 22.45
C ASN A 8 -16.69 -17.65 21.01
N LYS A 9 -16.94 -18.55 20.06
CA LYS A 9 -17.05 -18.23 18.64
C LYS A 9 -18.25 -17.34 18.41
N ASN A 10 -18.01 -16.16 17.84
CA ASN A 10 -19.08 -15.28 17.40
C ASN A 10 -19.20 -15.40 15.88
N LYS A 11 -20.30 -15.99 15.42
CA LYS A 11 -20.58 -16.20 13.99
C LYS A 11 -20.36 -14.94 13.15
N TRP A 12 -20.77 -13.77 13.65
CA TRP A 12 -20.63 -12.51 12.92
C TRP A 12 -19.19 -12.06 12.77
N ILE A 13 -18.35 -12.32 13.78
CA ILE A 13 -16.92 -11.98 13.74
C ILE A 13 -16.19 -12.94 12.79
N GLU A 14 -16.49 -14.24 12.87
CA GLU A 14 -15.88 -15.25 12.01
C GLU A 14 -16.24 -15.01 10.53
N GLU A 15 -17.51 -14.73 10.22
CA GLU A 15 -17.95 -14.40 8.86
C GLU A 15 -17.31 -13.10 8.35
N TRP A 16 -17.22 -12.07 9.19
CA TRP A 16 -16.57 -10.82 8.82
C TRP A 16 -15.06 -11.01 8.56
N SER A 17 -14.37 -11.75 9.43
CA SER A 17 -12.94 -12.04 9.26
C SER A 17 -12.70 -12.84 7.98
N SER A 18 -13.49 -13.89 7.77
CA SER A 18 -13.43 -14.72 6.57
C SER A 18 -13.67 -13.92 5.30
N ALA A 19 -14.65 -13.00 5.30
CA ALA A 19 -14.92 -12.14 4.15
C ALA A 19 -13.76 -11.18 3.82
N ARG A 20 -13.01 -10.71 4.83
CA ARG A 20 -11.83 -9.85 4.62
C ARG A 20 -10.63 -10.62 4.10
N GLU A 21 -10.42 -11.82 4.60
CA GLU A 21 -9.34 -12.70 4.15
C GLU A 21 -9.53 -13.17 2.71
N ASN A 22 -10.78 -13.23 2.24
CA ASN A 22 -11.17 -13.73 0.92
C ASN A 22 -11.73 -12.62 0.01
N LEU A 23 -11.34 -11.37 0.25
CA LEU A 23 -11.86 -10.21 -0.48
C LEU A 23 -11.51 -10.26 -1.97
N GLU A 24 -10.38 -10.89 -2.32
CA GLU A 24 -9.90 -11.10 -3.68
C GLU A 24 -10.88 -11.90 -4.56
N HIS A 25 -11.62 -12.85 -3.98
CA HIS A 25 -12.63 -13.62 -4.72
C HIS A 25 -13.82 -12.75 -5.14
N ASN A 26 -14.07 -11.66 -4.42
CA ASN A 26 -15.16 -10.73 -4.67
C ASN A 26 -14.70 -9.45 -5.39
N PHE A 27 -13.39 -9.29 -5.62
CA PHE A 27 -12.86 -8.11 -6.28
C PHE A 27 -13.28 -8.05 -7.75
N ARG A 28 -13.60 -6.84 -8.23
CA ARG A 28 -13.99 -6.59 -9.62
C ARG A 28 -13.24 -5.41 -10.20
N TRP A 29 -12.79 -5.54 -11.44
CA TRP A 29 -12.24 -4.43 -12.20
C TRP A 29 -13.36 -3.48 -12.63
N THR A 30 -13.55 -2.43 -11.85
CA THR A 30 -14.42 -1.31 -12.17
C THR A 30 -13.57 -0.09 -12.54
N ARG A 31 -14.17 0.90 -13.21
CA ARG A 31 -13.49 2.17 -13.50
C ARG A 31 -12.93 2.83 -12.24
N ARG A 32 -13.70 2.75 -11.14
CA ARG A 32 -13.27 3.24 -9.81
C ARG A 32 -12.05 2.48 -9.29
N ASN A 33 -12.09 1.15 -9.30
CA ASN A 33 -10.99 0.33 -8.79
C ASN A 33 -9.73 0.50 -9.63
N PHE A 34 -9.86 0.62 -10.95
CA PHE A 34 -8.74 0.91 -11.84
C PHE A 34 -8.11 2.28 -11.52
N ALA A 35 -8.95 3.31 -11.30
CA ALA A 35 -8.46 4.63 -10.89
C ALA A 35 -7.74 4.60 -9.53
N LEU A 36 -8.25 3.83 -8.57
CA LEU A 36 -7.61 3.67 -7.25
C LEU A 36 -6.25 2.97 -7.37
N VAL A 37 -6.16 1.89 -8.14
CA VAL A 37 -4.89 1.18 -8.40
C VAL A 37 -3.90 2.09 -9.10
N GLY A 38 -4.32 2.85 -10.11
CA GLY A 38 -3.44 3.80 -10.81
C GLY A 38 -2.95 4.92 -9.90
N LEU A 39 -3.84 5.50 -9.09
CA LEU A 39 -3.47 6.59 -8.19
C LEU A 39 -2.54 6.14 -7.05
N PHE A 40 -2.93 5.11 -6.31
CA PHE A 40 -2.20 4.68 -5.11
C PHE A 40 -1.09 3.69 -5.41
N GLY A 41 -1.23 2.85 -6.44
CA GLY A 41 -0.22 1.86 -6.83
C GLY A 41 0.88 2.42 -7.73
N ILE A 42 0.62 3.51 -8.47
CA ILE A 42 1.58 4.05 -9.46
C ILE A 42 1.89 5.52 -9.19
N ALA A 43 0.88 6.39 -9.27
CA ALA A 43 1.12 7.84 -9.25
C ALA A 43 1.73 8.30 -7.92
N LEU A 44 1.15 7.89 -6.79
CA LEU A 44 1.59 8.32 -5.47
C LEU A 44 3.05 7.88 -5.16
N PRO A 45 3.46 6.60 -5.34
CA PRO A 45 4.86 6.21 -5.16
C PRO A 45 5.84 6.99 -6.04
N ILE A 46 5.50 7.24 -7.31
CA ILE A 46 6.34 8.01 -8.23
C ILE A 46 6.50 9.46 -7.75
N PHE A 47 5.40 10.10 -7.33
CA PHE A 47 5.45 11.47 -6.84
C PHE A 47 6.25 11.59 -5.54
N VAL A 48 6.07 10.65 -4.62
CA VAL A 48 6.86 10.61 -3.36
C VAL A 48 8.34 10.44 -3.68
N TYR A 49 8.71 9.50 -4.55
CA TYR A 49 10.10 9.29 -4.95
C TYR A 49 10.70 10.56 -5.58
N LYS A 50 10.03 11.14 -6.57
CA LYS A 50 10.50 12.37 -7.23
C LYS A 50 10.60 13.56 -6.27
N GLY A 51 9.66 13.70 -5.34
CA GLY A 51 9.69 14.73 -4.32
C GLY A 51 10.90 14.60 -3.42
N ILE A 52 11.17 13.40 -2.93
CA ILE A 52 12.34 13.10 -2.08
C ILE A 52 13.64 13.33 -2.83
N VAL A 53 13.78 12.82 -4.07
CA VAL A 53 14.99 13.02 -4.87
C VAL A 53 15.25 14.50 -5.13
N LYS A 54 14.20 15.27 -5.45
CA LYS A 54 14.32 16.72 -5.66
C LYS A 54 14.80 17.41 -4.38
N GLU A 55 14.25 17.05 -3.23
CA GLU A 55 14.66 17.61 -1.93
C GLU A 55 16.15 17.34 -1.66
N PHE A 56 16.63 16.12 -1.90
CA PHE A 56 18.04 15.80 -1.76
C PHE A 56 18.94 16.56 -2.73
N HIS A 57 18.52 16.73 -3.99
CA HIS A 57 19.28 17.51 -4.95
C HIS A 57 19.37 18.99 -4.55
N MET A 58 18.27 19.58 -4.07
CA MET A 58 18.27 20.96 -3.56
C MET A 58 19.27 21.12 -2.39
N GLN A 59 19.33 20.14 -1.48
CA GLN A 59 20.32 20.15 -0.40
C GLN A 59 21.77 19.95 -0.89
N ASP A 60 21.98 19.12 -1.91
CA ASP A 60 23.29 18.95 -2.53
C ASP A 60 23.75 20.25 -3.21
N GLU A 61 22.86 20.97 -3.93
CA GLU A 61 23.14 22.28 -4.55
C GLU A 61 23.52 23.33 -3.50
N ASP A 62 22.75 23.44 -2.41
CA ASP A 62 23.01 24.36 -1.30
C ASP A 62 24.37 24.10 -0.63
N TRP A 63 24.86 22.86 -0.67
CA TRP A 63 26.14 22.45 -0.12
C TRP A 63 27.27 22.36 -1.16
N GLY A 64 27.03 22.75 -2.41
CA GLY A 64 28.00 22.70 -3.51
C GLY A 64 28.45 21.28 -3.87
N ARG A 65 27.61 20.28 -3.61
CA ARG A 65 27.86 18.86 -3.90
C ARG A 65 27.22 18.47 -5.23
N PRO A 66 27.82 17.52 -5.98
CA PRO A 66 27.21 17.02 -7.20
C PRO A 66 25.97 16.18 -6.89
N HIS A 67 24.94 16.28 -7.75
CA HIS A 67 23.72 15.49 -7.62
C HIS A 67 24.02 13.99 -7.62
N LYS A 68 23.50 13.29 -6.61
CA LYS A 68 23.56 11.84 -6.55
C LYS A 68 22.49 11.21 -7.44
N LYS A 69 22.86 10.14 -8.13
CA LYS A 69 21.91 9.30 -8.85
C LYS A 69 21.22 8.39 -7.85
N PHE A 70 19.93 8.61 -7.64
CA PHE A 70 19.03 7.68 -6.99
C PHE A 70 18.46 6.71 -8.05
N LEU A 71 17.79 5.62 -7.63
CA LEU A 71 17.15 4.59 -8.48
C LEU A 71 16.77 5.05 -9.90
#